data_AF-A0A3Q1GJ02-F1
#
_entry.id   AF-A0A3Q1GJ02-F1
#
_cell.length_a   1.000
_cell.length_b   1.000
_cell.length_c   1.000
_cell.angle_alpha   90.00
_cell.angle_beta   90.00
_cell.angle_gamma   90.00
#
_symmetry.space_group_name_H-M   'P 1'
#
loop_
_entity.id
_entity.type
_entity.pdbx_description
1 polymer ?
#
loop_
_entity_poly.entity_id
_entity_poly.type
_entity_poly.pdbx_seq_one_letter_code
_entity_poly.pdbx_strand_id
1 'polypeptide(L)'
;CFELVELEPPNCRCDNLCKTYNGCCSDFDQLCLRTGGYECSKDRCGETRNEQHACHCSDDCLTRGDCCTNYKKLCKGDTSWLQDECEDIKTAECPAGFVRPPLIMLSVDGFRASYVKRGSSVIPNIEKLRTCGTHAPYMRPVYPSKTFPNLYSLATGLYPESHGIVGNSMYDPVFDATFTLRSREKLNHRWWGGQPVSSTRKQEGLSM
;
A
#
# COMPACT_ATOMS: atom_id res chain seq x y z
N CYS A 1 -2.94 -14.33 8.63
CA CYS A 1 -1.87 -13.62 7.90
C CYS A 1 -2.35 -12.24 7.53
N PHE A 2 -1.55 -11.20 7.82
CA PHE A 2 -1.87 -9.79 7.60
C PHE A 2 -3.16 -9.34 8.27
N GLU A 3 -3.37 -9.79 9.51
CA GLU A 3 -4.49 -9.35 10.32
C GLU A 3 -4.40 -7.85 10.62
N LEU A 4 -5.56 -7.19 10.72
CA LEU A 4 -5.64 -5.76 11.03
C LEU A 4 -5.51 -5.47 12.53
N VAL A 5 -5.64 -6.50 13.37
CA VAL A 5 -5.54 -6.38 14.83
C VAL A 5 -4.07 -6.37 15.22
N GLU A 6 -3.64 -5.32 15.91
CA GLU A 6 -2.29 -5.24 16.47
C GLU A 6 -2.27 -5.92 17.84
N LEU A 7 -1.57 -7.06 17.95
CA LEU A 7 -1.39 -7.76 19.22
C LEU A 7 -0.25 -7.15 20.04
N GLU A 8 -0.46 -7.02 21.35
CA GLU A 8 0.55 -6.54 22.29
C GLU A 8 1.51 -7.66 22.72
N PRO A 9 2.79 -7.33 23.01
CA PRO A 9 3.72 -8.27 23.63
C PRO A 9 3.13 -8.88 24.92
N PRO A 10 3.34 -10.17 25.22
CA PRO A 10 4.34 -11.08 24.63
C PRO A 10 3.83 -11.91 23.43
N ASN A 11 2.61 -11.68 22.94
CA ASN A 11 2.05 -12.49 21.86
C ASN A 11 2.83 -12.25 20.56
N CYS A 12 3.02 -13.33 19.79
CA CYS A 12 3.54 -13.20 18.44
C CYS A 12 2.48 -12.59 17.51
N ARG A 13 2.93 -11.88 16.49
CA ARG A 13 2.12 -11.06 15.58
C ARG A 13 2.07 -11.65 14.18
N CYS A 14 0.95 -11.46 13.48
CA CYS A 14 0.82 -11.83 12.07
C CYS A 14 0.45 -10.64 11.16
N ASP A 15 0.57 -9.39 11.63
CA ASP A 15 0.33 -8.18 10.84
C ASP A 15 1.54 -7.79 9.95
N ASN A 16 1.34 -6.78 9.10
CA ASN A 16 2.34 -6.32 8.14
C ASN A 16 3.60 -5.69 8.77
N LEU A 17 3.55 -5.26 10.04
CA LEU A 17 4.69 -4.66 10.75
C LEU A 17 5.42 -5.66 11.66
N CYS A 18 4.96 -6.90 11.80
CA CYS A 18 5.56 -7.87 12.72
C CYS A 18 7.08 -8.01 12.51
N LYS A 19 7.55 -8.01 11.24
CA LYS A 19 8.97 -8.12 10.90
C LYS A 19 9.77 -6.91 11.33
N THR A 20 9.17 -5.72 11.28
CA THR A 20 9.83 -4.48 11.68
C THR A 20 10.07 -4.44 13.19
N TYR A 21 9.15 -5.01 13.97
CA TYR A 21 9.26 -5.11 15.43
C TYR A 21 9.99 -6.38 15.90
N ASN A 22 10.39 -7.28 15.01
CA ASN A 22 10.85 -8.65 15.32
C ASN A 22 9.86 -9.42 16.21
N GLY A 23 8.56 -9.24 15.97
CA GLY A 23 7.49 -9.85 16.76
C GLY A 23 6.71 -10.93 16.02
N CYS A 24 7.13 -11.37 14.83
CA CYS A 24 6.37 -12.35 14.05
C CYS A 24 6.31 -13.72 14.72
N CYS A 25 5.21 -14.45 14.49
CA CYS A 25 5.14 -15.88 14.78
C CYS A 25 6.17 -16.67 13.96
N SER A 26 6.64 -17.80 14.47
CA SER A 26 7.74 -18.58 13.87
C SER A 26 7.42 -19.11 12.47
N ASP A 27 6.15 -19.30 12.15
CA ASP A 27 5.61 -19.81 10.90
C ASP A 27 5.15 -18.71 9.92
N PHE A 28 5.30 -17.42 10.29
CA PHE A 28 4.81 -16.28 9.50
C PHE A 28 5.36 -16.29 8.07
N ASP A 29 6.65 -16.56 7.89
CA ASP A 29 7.29 -16.55 6.57
C ASP A 29 6.74 -17.65 5.66
N GLN A 30 6.49 -18.83 6.22
CA GLN A 30 5.97 -19.96 5.47
C GLN A 30 4.50 -19.78 5.11
N LEU A 31 3.69 -19.28 6.05
CA LEU A 31 2.24 -19.19 5.87
C LEU A 31 1.81 -17.92 5.15
N CYS A 32 2.48 -16.79 5.40
CA CYS A 32 2.04 -15.47 4.95
C CYS A 32 2.86 -14.91 3.78
N LEU A 33 4.11 -15.37 3.57
CA LEU A 33 4.98 -14.91 2.48
C LEU A 33 5.19 -16.00 1.42
N ARG A 34 4.07 -16.59 0.96
CA ARG A 34 4.07 -17.65 -0.07
C ARG A 34 4.60 -17.10 -1.41
N THR A 35 5.43 -17.86 -2.10
CA THR A 35 6.11 -17.46 -3.35
C THR A 35 5.70 -18.28 -4.59
N GLY A 36 4.63 -19.07 -4.50
CA GLY A 36 4.16 -20.00 -5.54
C GLY A 36 3.52 -19.37 -6.79
N GLY A 37 4.01 -18.22 -7.24
CA GLY A 37 3.52 -17.50 -8.43
C GLY A 37 2.37 -16.53 -8.15
N TYR A 38 2.40 -15.37 -8.83
CA TYR A 38 1.42 -14.27 -8.66
C TYR A 38 0.44 -14.13 -9.84
N GLU A 39 0.53 -15.03 -10.80
CA GLU A 39 -0.28 -15.03 -12.01
C GLU A 39 -0.83 -16.44 -12.26
N CYS A 40 -2.08 -16.49 -12.72
CA CYS A 40 -2.64 -17.69 -13.32
C CYS A 40 -1.99 -17.96 -14.68
N SER A 41 -1.97 -19.23 -15.04
CA SER A 41 -1.66 -19.76 -16.37
C SER A 41 -2.83 -20.59 -16.89
N LYS A 42 -2.87 -20.91 -18.18
CA LYS A 42 -4.00 -21.65 -18.78
C LYS A 42 -4.24 -23.01 -18.13
N ASP A 43 -3.17 -23.68 -17.72
CA ASP A 43 -3.17 -24.97 -17.03
C ASP A 43 -3.65 -24.89 -15.56
N ARG A 44 -3.62 -23.70 -14.95
CA ARG A 44 -4.08 -23.48 -13.57
C ARG A 44 -5.55 -23.07 -13.47
N CYS A 45 -6.21 -22.73 -14.57
CA CYS A 45 -7.62 -22.35 -14.55
C CYS A 45 -8.50 -23.53 -14.12
N GLY A 46 -9.20 -23.39 -13.00
CA GLY A 46 -10.01 -24.48 -12.43
C GLY A 46 -9.19 -25.51 -11.66
N GLU A 47 -7.96 -25.16 -11.23
CA GLU A 47 -7.13 -26.05 -10.43
C GLU A 47 -7.82 -26.48 -9.13
N THR A 48 -7.52 -27.70 -8.67
CA THR A 48 -7.77 -28.05 -7.27
C THR A 48 -6.92 -27.16 -6.39
N ARG A 49 -7.55 -26.58 -5.37
CA ARG A 49 -6.91 -25.59 -4.52
C ARG A 49 -5.67 -26.13 -3.81
N ASN A 50 -4.56 -25.41 -3.95
CA ASN A 50 -3.30 -25.70 -3.27
C ASN A 50 -2.91 -24.53 -2.35
N GLU A 51 -2.97 -24.75 -1.04
CA GLU A 51 -2.62 -23.75 -0.03
C GLU A 51 -1.12 -23.39 0.01
N GLN A 52 -0.29 -23.98 -0.84
CA GLN A 52 1.11 -23.53 -1.03
C GLN A 52 1.23 -22.39 -2.04
N HIS A 53 0.22 -22.17 -2.89
CA HIS A 53 0.23 -21.08 -3.87
C HIS A 53 0.06 -19.72 -3.19
N ALA A 54 0.68 -18.68 -3.77
CA ALA A 54 0.57 -17.31 -3.27
C ALA A 54 -0.79 -16.68 -3.59
N CYS A 55 -1.37 -17.07 -4.71
CA CYS A 55 -2.72 -16.73 -5.14
C CYS A 55 -3.33 -17.90 -5.93
N HIS A 56 -4.65 -17.93 -6.04
CA HIS A 56 -5.38 -19.09 -6.53
C HIS A 56 -6.04 -18.83 -7.89
N CYS A 57 -6.23 -19.92 -8.63
CA CYS A 57 -6.93 -19.96 -9.92
C CYS A 57 -8.08 -20.98 -9.90
N SER A 58 -8.46 -21.44 -8.71
CA SER A 58 -9.60 -22.31 -8.42
C SER A 58 -10.92 -21.54 -8.52
N ASP A 59 -12.03 -22.25 -8.73
CA ASP A 59 -13.34 -21.60 -8.91
C ASP A 59 -13.90 -20.90 -7.65
N ASP A 60 -13.36 -21.22 -6.46
CA ASP A 60 -13.72 -20.59 -5.19
C ASP A 60 -12.89 -19.33 -4.87
N CYS A 61 -11.86 -18.99 -5.66
CA CYS A 61 -10.93 -17.92 -5.29
C CYS A 61 -11.61 -16.54 -5.19
N LEU A 62 -12.68 -16.30 -5.97
CA LEU A 62 -13.40 -15.02 -5.98
C LEU A 62 -14.20 -14.82 -4.69
N THR A 63 -14.83 -15.89 -4.19
CA THR A 63 -15.61 -15.82 -2.93
C THR A 63 -14.69 -15.75 -1.72
N ARG A 64 -13.48 -16.35 -1.81
CA ARG A 64 -12.46 -16.25 -0.76
C ARG A 64 -11.62 -14.97 -0.82
N GLY A 65 -11.65 -14.24 -1.94
CA GLY A 65 -10.93 -12.99 -2.12
C GLY A 65 -9.42 -13.16 -2.32
N ASP A 66 -8.96 -14.27 -2.89
CA ASP A 66 -7.54 -14.64 -2.99
C ASP A 66 -7.10 -15.11 -4.39
N CYS A 67 -7.87 -14.74 -5.42
CA CYS A 67 -7.49 -14.98 -6.80
C CYS A 67 -6.20 -14.24 -7.17
N CYS A 68 -5.43 -14.81 -8.10
CA CYS A 68 -4.42 -14.02 -8.80
C CYS A 68 -5.08 -12.87 -9.58
N THR A 69 -4.39 -11.73 -9.70
CA THR A 69 -4.99 -10.50 -10.27
C THR A 69 -5.38 -10.64 -11.74
N ASN A 70 -4.77 -11.57 -12.48
CA ASN A 70 -5.10 -11.88 -13.87
C ASN A 70 -6.17 -12.97 -14.05
N TYR A 71 -6.73 -13.56 -12.99
CA TYR A 71 -7.65 -14.70 -13.05
C TYR A 71 -8.86 -14.46 -13.94
N LYS A 72 -9.57 -13.34 -13.73
CA LYS A 72 -10.78 -13.00 -14.51
C LYS A 72 -10.49 -12.91 -16.00
N LYS A 73 -9.43 -12.17 -16.34
CA LYS A 73 -8.97 -12.03 -17.73
C LYS A 73 -8.60 -13.37 -18.35
N LEU A 74 -7.80 -14.17 -17.64
CA LEU A 74 -7.24 -15.39 -18.22
C LEU A 74 -8.23 -16.57 -18.25
N CYS A 75 -8.97 -16.77 -17.16
CA CYS A 75 -9.79 -17.97 -16.94
C CYS A 75 -11.28 -17.74 -17.18
N LYS A 76 -11.77 -16.50 -17.12
CA LYS A 76 -13.18 -16.16 -17.39
C LYS A 76 -13.38 -15.41 -18.71
N GLY A 77 -12.29 -14.99 -19.37
CA GLY A 77 -12.34 -14.30 -20.66
C GLY A 77 -12.67 -12.82 -20.57
N ASP A 78 -12.61 -12.24 -19.36
CA ASP A 78 -12.85 -10.81 -19.15
C ASP A 78 -11.78 -9.96 -19.87
N THR A 79 -12.12 -8.72 -20.18
CA THR A 79 -11.14 -7.76 -20.67
C THR A 79 -10.23 -7.27 -19.53
N SER A 80 -9.02 -6.90 -19.89
CA SER A 80 -8.09 -6.28 -18.95
C SER A 80 -8.53 -4.83 -18.70
N TRP A 81 -8.43 -4.34 -17.45
CA TRP A 81 -8.67 -2.92 -17.15
C TRP A 81 -7.89 -1.97 -18.09
N LEU A 82 -6.67 -2.35 -18.47
CA LEU A 82 -5.87 -1.56 -19.43
C LEU A 82 -6.46 -1.48 -20.85
N GLN A 83 -7.20 -2.50 -21.28
CA GLN A 83 -7.78 -2.61 -22.63
C GLN A 83 -9.14 -1.95 -22.75
N ASP A 84 -9.85 -1.77 -21.63
CA ASP A 84 -11.13 -1.09 -21.63
C ASP A 84 -10.96 0.39 -22.03
N GLU A 85 -12.03 1.03 -22.50
CA GLU A 85 -12.00 2.46 -22.81
C GLU A 85 -12.05 3.31 -21.52
N CYS A 86 -11.79 4.62 -21.64
CA CYS A 86 -12.06 5.54 -20.53
C CYS A 86 -13.57 5.84 -20.48
N GLU A 87 -14.19 5.63 -19.32
CA GLU A 87 -15.59 5.98 -19.07
C GLU A 87 -15.69 6.97 -17.90
N ASP A 88 -16.61 7.94 -18.02
CA ASP A 88 -16.86 8.95 -16.98
C ASP A 88 -17.63 8.35 -15.80
N ILE A 89 -16.97 8.20 -14.66
CA ILE A 89 -17.58 7.72 -13.41
C ILE A 89 -18.32 8.88 -12.71
N LYS A 90 -19.61 9.06 -13.03
CA LYS A 90 -20.45 10.15 -12.47
C LYS A 90 -20.91 9.88 -11.04
N THR A 91 -21.07 8.62 -10.67
CA THR A 91 -21.51 8.17 -9.34
C THR A 91 -20.70 6.95 -8.92
N ALA A 92 -20.52 6.75 -7.61
CA ALA A 92 -19.75 5.61 -7.10
C ALA A 92 -20.48 4.28 -7.39
N GLU A 93 -19.79 3.36 -8.07
CA GLU A 93 -20.27 2.02 -8.38
C GLU A 93 -19.63 1.00 -7.44
N CYS A 94 -20.24 0.79 -6.28
CA CYS A 94 -19.73 -0.12 -5.26
C CYS A 94 -20.69 -1.31 -5.03
N PRO A 95 -20.16 -2.53 -4.77
CA PRO A 95 -20.99 -3.65 -4.36
C PRO A 95 -21.77 -3.37 -3.06
N ALA A 96 -22.81 -4.16 -2.80
CA ALA A 96 -23.57 -4.08 -1.56
C ALA A 96 -22.65 -4.21 -0.33
N GLY A 97 -22.92 -3.39 0.69
CA GLY A 97 -22.13 -3.33 1.93
C GLY A 97 -21.11 -2.18 1.97
N PHE A 98 -20.77 -1.58 0.82
CA PHE A 98 -19.94 -0.37 0.79
C PHE A 98 -20.78 0.88 1.03
N VAL A 99 -20.58 1.55 2.17
CA VAL A 99 -21.29 2.80 2.51
C VAL A 99 -20.67 4.05 1.87
N ARG A 100 -19.44 3.95 1.37
CA ARG A 100 -18.68 5.03 0.71
C ARG A 100 -17.58 4.44 -0.18
N PRO A 101 -17.11 5.16 -1.22
CA PRO A 101 -15.97 4.71 -2.01
C PRO A 101 -14.71 4.60 -1.15
N PRO A 102 -13.99 3.46 -1.18
CA PRO A 102 -12.69 3.33 -0.52
C PRO A 102 -11.64 4.25 -1.15
N LEU A 103 -10.66 4.66 -0.33
CA LEU A 103 -9.49 5.43 -0.79
C LEU A 103 -8.25 4.53 -0.74
N ILE A 104 -7.54 4.41 -1.87
CA ILE A 104 -6.24 3.75 -1.96
C ILE A 104 -5.18 4.80 -2.23
N MET A 105 -4.21 4.94 -1.31
CA MET A 105 -3.06 5.80 -1.50
C MET A 105 -1.87 4.98 -2.02
N LEU A 106 -1.54 5.15 -3.31
CA LEU A 106 -0.37 4.54 -3.93
C LEU A 106 0.80 5.54 -3.95
N SER A 107 1.80 5.31 -3.12
CA SER A 107 3.03 6.12 -3.11
C SER A 107 4.16 5.42 -3.86
N VAL A 108 4.82 6.14 -4.76
CA VAL A 108 5.98 5.66 -5.53
C VAL A 108 7.19 6.54 -5.21
N ASP A 109 8.14 6.00 -4.44
CA ASP A 109 9.32 6.76 -3.99
C ASP A 109 10.21 7.17 -5.17
N GLY A 110 10.69 8.41 -5.16
CA GLY A 110 11.55 8.95 -6.21
C GLY A 110 10.90 9.09 -7.59
N PHE A 111 9.56 9.02 -7.70
CA PHE A 111 8.88 9.15 -8.99
C PHE A 111 8.92 10.61 -9.49
N ARG A 112 9.96 10.93 -10.26
CA ARG A 112 10.15 12.26 -10.84
C ARG A 112 9.01 12.56 -11.82
N ALA A 113 8.43 13.77 -11.74
CA ALA A 113 7.33 14.19 -12.60
C ALA A 113 7.58 13.98 -14.10
N SER A 114 8.83 14.14 -14.57
CA SER A 114 9.17 13.92 -15.97
C SER A 114 9.05 12.46 -16.44
N TYR A 115 8.98 11.48 -15.53
CA TYR A 115 8.85 10.07 -15.90
C TYR A 115 7.51 9.74 -16.55
N VAL A 116 6.45 10.51 -16.28
CA VAL A 116 5.16 10.35 -16.97
C VAL A 116 5.29 10.56 -18.48
N LYS A 117 6.27 11.36 -18.93
CA LYS A 117 6.54 11.62 -20.35
C LYS A 117 7.02 10.39 -21.12
N ARG A 118 7.38 9.30 -20.44
CA ARG A 118 7.66 8.01 -21.11
C ARG A 118 6.40 7.41 -21.74
N GLY A 119 5.21 7.81 -21.28
CA GLY A 119 3.94 7.46 -21.90
C GLY A 119 3.57 5.98 -21.77
N SER A 120 2.57 5.59 -22.56
CA SER A 120 1.92 4.28 -22.49
C SER A 120 2.82 3.11 -22.88
N SER A 121 3.92 3.34 -23.60
CA SER A 121 4.85 2.28 -23.99
C SER A 121 5.66 1.72 -22.81
N VAL A 122 5.82 2.49 -21.73
CA VAL A 122 6.60 2.09 -20.55
C VAL A 122 5.73 1.95 -19.31
N ILE A 123 4.75 2.83 -19.13
CA ILE A 123 3.90 2.88 -17.93
C ILE A 123 2.41 2.90 -18.30
N PRO A 124 1.91 1.92 -19.09
CA PRO A 124 0.57 1.95 -19.66
C PRO A 124 -0.54 2.15 -18.61
N ASN A 125 -0.42 1.49 -17.46
CA ASN A 125 -1.44 1.61 -16.41
C ASN A 125 -1.46 2.99 -15.74
N ILE A 126 -0.28 3.55 -15.44
CA ILE A 126 -0.17 4.89 -14.84
C ILE A 126 -0.60 5.95 -15.87
N GLU A 127 -0.26 5.75 -17.14
CA GLU A 127 -0.69 6.65 -18.20
C GLU A 127 -2.22 6.65 -18.36
N LYS A 128 -2.86 5.48 -18.31
CA LYS A 128 -4.33 5.39 -18.33
C LYS A 128 -4.96 6.09 -17.12
N LEU A 129 -4.40 5.93 -15.92
CA LEU A 129 -4.86 6.69 -14.73
C LEU A 129 -4.71 8.21 -14.93
N ARG A 130 -3.60 8.64 -15.55
CA ARG A 130 -3.32 10.06 -15.83
C ARG A 130 -4.27 10.64 -16.88
N THR A 131 -4.62 9.89 -17.91
CA THR A 131 -5.45 10.35 -19.03
C THR A 131 -6.95 10.26 -18.74
N CYS A 132 -7.43 9.19 -18.11
CA CYS A 132 -8.84 9.04 -17.76
C CYS A 132 -9.20 9.74 -16.44
N GLY A 133 -8.21 10.00 -15.56
CA GLY A 133 -8.41 10.62 -14.26
C GLY A 133 -7.99 12.09 -14.20
N THR A 134 -7.92 12.63 -12.97
CA THR A 134 -7.39 13.98 -12.73
C THR A 134 -5.88 13.90 -12.44
N HIS A 135 -5.09 14.77 -13.09
CA HIS A 135 -3.66 14.86 -12.84
C HIS A 135 -3.16 16.31 -12.83
N ALA A 136 -2.03 16.53 -12.15
CA ALA A 136 -1.27 17.78 -12.23
C ALA A 136 0.02 17.54 -13.05
N PRO A 137 0.59 18.57 -13.71
CA PRO A 137 1.87 18.45 -14.42
C PRO A 137 3.03 18.02 -13.51
N TYR A 138 2.98 18.43 -12.24
CA TYR A 138 3.86 18.00 -11.16
C TYR A 138 3.23 18.34 -9.80
N MET A 139 3.74 17.70 -8.75
CA MET A 139 3.45 18.05 -7.35
C MET A 139 4.74 18.54 -6.70
N ARG A 140 4.68 19.67 -5.99
CA ARG A 140 5.86 20.25 -5.33
C ARG A 140 6.08 19.54 -3.97
N PRO A 141 7.25 18.91 -3.75
CA PRO A 141 7.58 18.32 -2.46
C PRO A 141 7.87 19.40 -1.41
N VAL A 142 7.85 19.01 -0.13
CA VAL A 142 8.41 19.83 0.95
C VAL A 142 9.94 19.75 0.96
N TYR A 143 10.58 20.75 1.56
CA TYR A 143 12.02 20.71 1.84
C TYR A 143 12.29 20.12 3.23
N PRO A 144 13.28 19.22 3.38
CA PRO A 144 14.12 18.66 2.31
C PRO A 144 13.35 17.63 1.46
N SER A 145 13.70 17.54 0.17
CA SER A 145 13.11 16.60 -0.80
C SER A 145 13.60 15.17 -0.57
N LYS A 146 13.30 14.62 0.61
CA LYS A 146 13.66 13.29 1.09
C LYS A 146 12.39 12.50 1.44
N THR A 147 12.51 11.17 1.38
CA THR A 147 11.40 10.22 1.58
C THR A 147 10.63 10.45 2.87
N PHE A 148 11.27 10.38 4.05
CA PHE A 148 10.54 10.44 5.34
C PHE A 148 9.84 11.78 5.57
N PRO A 149 10.51 12.93 5.37
CA PRO A 149 9.84 14.22 5.47
C PRO A 149 8.62 14.32 4.54
N ASN A 150 8.76 13.93 3.26
CA ASN A 150 7.67 14.06 2.29
C ASN A 150 6.51 13.09 2.52
N LEU A 151 6.79 11.83 2.87
CA LEU A 151 5.74 10.85 3.17
C LEU A 151 4.96 11.26 4.42
N TYR A 152 5.63 11.80 5.44
CA TYR A 152 4.97 12.21 6.67
C TYR A 152 4.23 13.54 6.51
N SER A 153 4.74 14.48 5.71
CA SER A 153 3.97 15.66 5.28
C SER A 153 2.71 15.26 4.48
N LEU A 154 2.80 14.25 3.60
CA LEU A 154 1.63 13.73 2.88
C LEU A 154 0.59 13.11 3.83
N ALA A 155 1.05 12.40 4.86
CA ALA A 155 0.18 11.75 5.83
C ALA A 155 -0.51 12.74 6.79
N THR A 156 0.13 13.88 7.10
CA THR A 156 -0.32 14.82 8.15
C THR A 156 -0.82 16.17 7.62
N GLY A 157 -0.43 16.56 6.41
CA GLY A 157 -0.65 17.91 5.87
C GLY A 157 0.24 18.99 6.49
N LEU A 158 1.22 18.62 7.32
CA LEU A 158 2.10 19.56 8.03
C LEU A 158 3.46 19.72 7.35
N TYR A 159 4.16 20.82 7.66
CA TYR A 159 5.56 20.99 7.29
C TYR A 159 6.50 20.17 8.19
N PRO A 160 7.71 19.82 7.71
CA PRO A 160 8.71 19.09 8.50
C PRO A 160 9.05 19.66 9.86
N GLU A 161 9.12 20.99 9.97
CA GLU A 161 9.36 21.68 11.23
C GLU A 161 8.22 21.50 12.25
N SER A 162 6.98 21.29 11.78
CA SER A 162 5.81 21.13 12.67
C SER A 162 5.57 19.67 13.04
N HIS A 163 5.77 18.73 12.11
CA HIS A 163 5.56 17.31 12.37
C HIS A 163 6.80 16.58 12.91
N GLY A 164 7.95 17.27 13.02
CA GLY A 164 9.18 16.80 13.68
C GLY A 164 10.12 15.95 12.82
N ILE A 165 9.67 15.48 11.64
CA ILE A 165 10.48 14.64 10.73
C ILE A 165 11.19 15.54 9.71
N VAL A 166 12.26 16.20 10.15
CA VAL A 166 13.01 17.19 9.36
C VAL A 166 14.03 16.58 8.39
N GLY A 167 14.32 15.28 8.51
CA GLY A 167 15.26 14.61 7.63
C GLY A 167 15.21 13.08 7.74
N ASN A 168 15.86 12.40 6.80
CA ASN A 168 16.08 10.94 6.87
C ASN A 168 17.10 10.55 7.96
N SER A 169 17.90 11.52 8.39
CA SER A 169 18.85 11.43 9.51
C SER A 169 18.78 12.75 10.26
N MET A 170 18.52 12.71 11.56
CA MET A 170 18.40 13.92 12.39
C MET A 170 18.79 13.60 13.83
N TYR A 171 19.44 14.54 14.50
CA TYR A 171 19.80 14.46 15.91
C TYR A 171 18.92 15.45 16.68
N ASP A 172 18.35 14.98 17.79
CA ASP A 172 17.60 15.83 18.71
C ASP A 172 18.43 16.02 19.99
N PRO A 173 18.81 17.26 20.34
CA PRO A 173 19.64 17.54 21.51
C PRO A 173 18.90 17.39 22.84
N VAL A 174 17.56 17.43 22.86
CA VAL A 174 16.76 17.22 24.07
C VAL A 174 16.66 15.72 24.36
N PHE A 175 16.51 14.91 23.31
CA PHE A 175 16.49 13.45 23.45
C PHE A 175 17.88 12.82 23.54
N ASP A 176 18.93 13.60 23.23
CA ASP A 176 20.30 13.15 23.02
C ASP A 176 20.36 11.87 22.17
N ALA A 177 19.62 11.88 21.06
CA ALA A 177 19.40 10.70 20.24
C ALA A 177 19.43 11.04 18.75
N THR A 178 19.85 10.07 17.94
CA THR A 178 19.89 10.20 16.48
C THR A 178 18.85 9.29 15.83
N PHE A 179 17.91 9.90 15.13
CA PHE A 179 17.00 9.23 14.22
C PHE A 179 17.72 8.91 12.89
N THR A 180 17.59 7.67 12.41
CA THR A 180 18.02 7.28 11.06
C THR A 180 17.07 6.25 10.46
N LEU A 181 17.02 6.17 9.12
CA LEU A 181 16.20 5.19 8.38
C LEU A 181 16.42 3.73 8.80
N ARG A 182 17.63 3.38 9.23
CA ARG A 182 18.03 2.00 9.55
C ARG A 182 17.92 1.68 11.04
N SER A 183 17.85 2.70 11.89
CA SER A 183 17.79 2.51 13.34
C SER A 183 16.40 2.09 13.79
N ARG A 184 16.33 1.32 14.89
CA ARG A 184 15.08 1.08 15.64
C ARG A 184 14.55 2.34 16.32
N GLU A 185 15.41 3.34 16.52
CA GLU A 185 15.04 4.63 17.08
C GLU A 185 13.87 5.28 16.33
N LYS A 186 13.75 5.03 15.02
CA LYS A 186 12.62 5.50 14.21
C LYS A 186 11.26 4.96 14.65
N LEU A 187 11.22 3.86 15.39
CA LEU A 187 9.97 3.25 15.87
C LEU A 187 9.46 3.94 17.15
N ASN A 188 10.27 4.78 17.78
CA ASN A 188 9.86 5.52 18.96
C ASN A 188 8.89 6.65 18.58
N HIS A 189 7.70 6.64 19.17
CA HIS A 189 6.63 7.61 18.89
C HIS A 189 7.06 9.06 19.15
N ARG A 190 8.08 9.30 19.99
CA ARG A 190 8.58 10.65 20.34
C ARG A 190 9.02 11.51 19.16
N TRP A 191 9.39 10.89 18.03
CA TRP A 191 9.81 11.59 16.81
C TRP A 191 8.65 12.08 15.95
N TRP A 192 7.46 11.49 16.12
CA TRP A 192 6.35 11.58 15.16
C TRP A 192 5.27 12.51 15.71
N GLY A 193 5.41 13.81 15.44
CA GLY A 193 4.42 14.82 15.81
C GLY A 193 3.21 14.84 14.88
N GLY A 194 2.26 15.75 15.18
CA GLY A 194 1.04 15.92 14.39
C GLY A 194 0.09 14.73 14.45
N GLN A 195 -0.91 14.71 13.56
CA GLN A 195 -1.88 13.62 13.47
C GLN A 195 -1.96 13.09 12.02
N PRO A 196 -1.41 11.89 11.75
CA PRO A 196 -1.49 11.31 10.41
C PRO A 196 -2.92 10.84 10.10
N VAL A 197 -3.27 10.79 8.81
CA VAL A 197 -4.60 10.40 8.30
C VAL A 197 -5.09 9.07 8.89
N SER A 198 -4.18 8.12 9.12
CA SER A 198 -4.46 6.83 9.77
C SER A 198 -5.03 6.99 11.18
N SER A 199 -4.46 7.90 11.97
CA SER A 199 -4.87 8.18 13.34
C SER A 199 -6.18 8.96 13.36
N THR A 200 -6.35 9.95 12.48
CA THR A 200 -7.60 10.67 12.31
C THR A 200 -8.75 9.73 11.97
N ARG A 201 -8.54 8.78 11.04
CA ARG A 201 -9.57 7.79 10.68
C ARG A 201 -9.93 6.87 11.85
N LYS A 202 -8.94 6.35 12.60
CA LYS A 202 -9.19 5.52 13.78
C LYS A 202 -10.03 6.27 14.84
N GLN A 203 -9.75 7.56 15.09
CA GLN A 203 -10.52 8.39 16.04
C GLN A 203 -11.98 8.59 15.61
N GLU A 204 -12.22 8.75 14.30
CA GLU A 204 -13.55 8.89 13.70
C GLU A 204 -14.30 7.54 13.57
N GLY A 205 -13.78 6.47 14.18
CA GLY A 205 -14.38 5.13 14.11
C GLY A 205 -14.30 4.48 12.73
N LEU A 206 -13.37 4.95 11.88
CA LEU A 206 -13.19 4.44 10.52
C LEU A 206 -12.01 3.47 10.48
N SER A 207 -12.25 2.25 9.98
CA SER A 207 -11.16 1.33 9.68
C SER A 207 -10.25 1.90 8.59
N MET A 208 -8.95 1.62 8.71
CA MET A 208 -8.00 1.72 7.61
C MET A 208 -7.98 0.44 6.80
#